data_AF-A0AB39XSN6-F1
#
_entry.id   AF-A0AB39XSN6-F1
#
_cell.length_a   1.000
_cell.length_b   1.000
_cell.length_c   1.000
_cell.angle_alpha   90.00
_cell.angle_beta   90.00
_cell.angle_gamma   90.00
#
_symmetry.space_group_name_H-M   'P 1'
#
loop_
_entity.id
_entity.type
_entity.pdbx_description
1 polymer ?
#
loop_
_entity_poly.entity_id
_entity_poly.type
_entity_poly.pdbx_seq_one_letter_code
_entity_poly.pdbx_strand_id
1 'polypeptide(L)' 'MLQSDINARRSAAISPRQHFIAGAAVEGAGGARLDVISPIDGKLLTRSPMAVSPI' A
#
# COMPACT_ATOMS: atom_id res chain seq x y z
N MET A 1 1.41 -27.37 -0.97
CA MET A 1 1.54 -25.94 -1.28
C MET A 1 2.98 -25.70 -1.69
N LEU A 2 3.26 -25.30 -2.94
CA LEU A 2 4.63 -25.13 -3.42
C LEU A 2 5.13 -23.70 -3.17
N GLN A 3 6.43 -23.55 -2.91
CA GLN A 3 7.09 -22.25 -2.73
C GLN A 3 6.94 -21.35 -3.98
N SER A 4 6.83 -21.96 -5.17
CA SER A 4 6.53 -21.28 -6.44
C SER A 4 5.22 -20.50 -6.39
N ASP A 5 4.18 -21.08 -5.79
CA ASP A 5 2.84 -20.47 -5.73
C ASP A 5 2.84 -19.23 -4.81
N ILE A 6 3.60 -19.31 -3.71
CA ILE A 6 3.80 -18.19 -2.77
C ILE A 6 4.55 -17.06 -3.46
N ASN A 7 5.61 -17.39 -4.20
CA ASN A 7 6.43 -16.41 -4.90
C ASN A 7 5.60 -15.70 -5.98
N ALA A 8 4.81 -16.43 -6.75
CA ALA A 8 3.91 -15.87 -7.76
C ALA A 8 2.90 -14.88 -7.17
N ARG A 9 2.32 -15.21 -6.00
CA ARG A 9 1.38 -14.32 -5.29
C ARG A 9 2.07 -13.08 -4.71
N ARG A 10 3.32 -13.21 -4.22
CA ARG A 10 4.08 -12.06 -3.70
C ARG A 10 4.48 -11.07 -4.79
N SER A 11 4.73 -11.55 -6.01
CA SER A 11 5.07 -10.69 -7.14
C SER A 11 3.87 -10.02 -7.81
N ALA A 12 2.64 -10.36 -7.42
CA ALA A 12 1.45 -9.74 -7.99
C ALA A 12 1.39 -8.24 -7.62
N ALA A 13 1.11 -7.39 -8.60
CA ALA A 13 0.97 -5.95 -8.38
C ALA A 13 -0.20 -5.67 -7.40
N ILE A 14 0.07 -4.86 -6.37
CA ILE A 14 -0.93 -4.45 -5.40
C ILE A 14 -1.41 -3.04 -5.75
N SER A 15 -2.69 -2.91 -6.14
CA SER A 15 -3.28 -1.61 -6.41
C SER A 15 -3.18 -0.69 -5.17
N PRO A 16 -2.69 0.56 -5.34
CA PRO A 16 -2.67 1.55 -4.26
C PRO A 16 -4.07 1.69 -3.65
N ARG A 17 -4.15 1.66 -2.32
CA ARG A 17 -5.41 1.85 -1.59
C ARG A 17 -5.48 3.26 -1.02
N GLN A 18 -6.61 3.91 -1.23
CA GLN A 18 -6.93 5.19 -0.58
C GLN A 18 -7.27 4.97 0.90
N HIS A 19 -7.25 6.04 1.71
CA HIS A 19 -7.83 5.97 3.05
C HIS A 19 -9.33 5.72 2.92
N PHE A 20 -9.93 5.01 3.87
CA PHE A 20 -11.37 4.84 3.93
C PHE A 20 -11.90 5.46 5.21
N ILE A 21 -12.57 6.60 5.08
CA ILE A 21 -13.01 7.45 6.20
C ILE A 21 -14.49 7.76 6.00
N ALA A 22 -15.30 7.56 7.04
CA ALA A 22 -16.74 7.84 7.02
C ALA A 22 -17.50 7.19 5.85
N GLY A 23 -17.08 5.99 5.42
CA GLY A 23 -17.73 5.27 4.32
C GLY A 23 -17.29 5.68 2.92
N ALA A 24 -16.32 6.59 2.79
CA ALA A 24 -15.80 7.07 1.52
C ALA A 24 -14.30 6.81 1.38
N ALA A 25 -13.83 6.61 0.14
CA ALA A 25 -12.43 6.58 -0.19
C ALA A 25 -11.89 8.03 -0.29
N VAL A 26 -10.79 8.32 0.40
CA VAL A 26 -10.24 9.67 0.57
C VAL A 26 -8.76 9.66 0.23
N GLU A 27 -8.31 10.65 -0.53
CA GLU A 27 -6.88 10.90 -0.75
C GLU A 27 -6.20 11.36 0.55
N GLY A 28 -4.90 11.13 0.64
CA GLY A 28 -4.10 11.72 1.73
C GLY A 28 -4.11 13.23 1.62
N ALA A 29 -4.17 13.93 2.76
CA ALA A 29 -4.15 15.39 2.74
C ALA A 29 -2.85 15.90 2.10
N GLY A 30 -2.99 16.86 1.18
CA GLY A 30 -1.86 17.41 0.43
C GLY A 30 -1.27 16.48 -0.63
N GLY A 31 -1.89 15.32 -0.92
CA GLY A 31 -1.42 14.38 -1.95
C GLY A 31 -0.14 13.62 -1.58
N ALA A 32 0.34 13.76 -0.34
CA ALA A 32 1.53 13.09 0.14
C ALA A 32 1.31 11.57 0.21
N ARG A 33 2.34 10.81 -0.18
CA ARG A 33 2.33 9.34 -0.20
C ARG A 33 3.57 8.78 0.47
N LEU A 34 3.41 7.62 1.10
CA LEU A 34 4.49 6.82 1.68
C LEU A 34 4.71 5.56 0.85
N ASP A 35 5.98 5.23 0.63
CA ASP A 35 6.38 3.98 0.02
C ASP A 35 6.16 2.83 1.01
N VAL A 36 5.45 1.80 0.56
CA VAL A 36 5.27 0.56 1.32
C VAL A 36 6.27 -0.46 0.81
N ILE A 37 7.30 -0.73 1.62
CA ILE A 37 8.41 -1.61 1.27
C ILE A 37 8.21 -2.98 1.92
N SER A 38 8.39 -4.04 1.13
CA SER A 38 8.39 -5.41 1.61
C SER A 38 9.57 -5.66 2.54
N PRO A 39 9.36 -6.11 3.80
CA PRO A 39 10.46 -6.46 4.69
C PRO A 39 11.14 -7.78 4.30
N ILE A 40 10.55 -8.53 3.36
CA ILE A 40 11.07 -9.84 2.93
C ILE A 40 12.23 -9.67 1.95
N ASP A 41 12.11 -8.71 1.03
CA ASP A 41 13.02 -8.55 -0.10
C ASP A 41 13.31 -7.08 -0.47
N GLY A 42 12.85 -6.13 0.32
CA GLY A 42 13.12 -4.70 0.12
C GLY A 42 12.41 -4.06 -1.07
N LYS A 43 11.50 -4.79 -1.75
CA LYS A 43 10.81 -4.27 -2.93
C LYS A 43 9.70 -3.29 -2.56
N LEU A 44 9.54 -2.26 -3.40
CA LEU A 44 8.36 -1.40 -3.37
C LEU A 44 7.12 -2.19 -3.78
N LEU A 45 6.16 -2.30 -2.86
CA LEU A 45 4.88 -2.99 -3.11
C LEU A 45 3.84 -2.03 -3.68
N THR A 46 3.72 -0.84 -3.07
CA THR A 46 2.76 0.18 -3.47
C THR A 46 3.08 1.52 -2.80
N ARG A 47 2.32 2.57 -3.13
CA ARG A 47 2.36 3.87 -2.44
C ARG A 47 1.05 4.12 -1.71
N SER A 48 1.10 4.27 -0.39
CA SER A 48 -0.06 4.58 0.44
C SER A 48 -0.21 6.09 0.59
N PRO A 49 -1.42 6.65 0.57
CA PRO A 49 -1.63 8.02 1.02
C PRO A 49 -1.19 8.19 2.47
N MET A 50 -0.67 9.38 2.79
CA MET A 50 -0.38 9.79 4.16
C MET A 50 -1.64 10.35 4.82
N ALA A 51 -1.99 9.80 5.98
CA ALA A 51 -2.92 10.44 6.87
C ALA A 51 -2.19 11.61 7.54
N VAL A 52 -2.76 12.80 7.49
CA VAL A 52 -2.37 13.88 8.39
C VAL A 52 -3.36 13.89 9.55
N SER A 53 -2.86 13.96 10.79
CA SER A 53 -3.72 14.39 11.88
C SER A 53 -4.07 15.86 11.66
N PRO A 54 -5.36 16.27 11.69
CA PRO A 54 -5.67 17.67 11.85
C PRO A 54 -5.12 18.13 13.21
N ILE A 55 -4.31 19.20 13.19
CA ILE A 55 -3.81 19.89 14.38
C ILE A 55 -4.88 20.88 14.83
#